data_AF-A0A3D3I210-F1
#
_entry.id   AF-A0A3D3I210-F1
#
_cell.length_a   1.000
_cell.length_b   1.000
_cell.length_c   1.000
_cell.angle_alpha   90.00
_cell.angle_beta   90.00
_cell.angle_gamma   90.00
#
_symmetry.space_group_name_H-M   'P 1'
#
loop_
_entity.id
_entity.type
_entity.pdbx_description
1 polymer ?
#
loop_
_entity_poly.entity_id
_entity_poly.type
_entity_poly.pdbx_seq_one_letter_code
_entity_poly.pdbx_strand_id
1 'polypeptide(L)'
;DLKALREACRAHAEEYIALQTTQFSRLGILGTWDHPYTSMEFTYEAEIIRVFKRLVEGGYVYRGLRPVLWSPTSRTALADTEIVYQD
;
A
#
# COMPACT_ATOMS: atom_id res chain seq x y z
N ASP A 1 13.68 5.42 -14.88
CA ASP A 1 12.73 4.46 -15.46
C ASP A 1 11.74 4.03 -14.36
N LEU A 2 10.44 4.20 -14.59
CA LEU A 2 9.39 3.87 -13.61
C LEU A 2 9.27 2.36 -13.38
N LYS A 3 9.52 1.54 -14.42
CA LYS A 3 9.46 0.10 -14.31
C LYS A 3 10.55 -0.42 -13.37
N ALA A 4 11.80 -0.05 -13.64
CA ALA A 4 12.93 -0.39 -12.78
C ALA A 4 12.72 0.06 -11.31
N LEU A 5 12.15 1.24 -11.09
CA LEU A 5 11.82 1.71 -9.74
C LEU A 5 10.80 0.80 -9.04
N ARG A 6 9.70 0.43 -9.72
CA ARG A 6 8.66 -0.44 -9.15
C ARG A 6 9.19 -1.84 -8.85
N GLU A 7 10.06 -2.37 -9.72
CA GLU A 7 10.75 -3.64 -9.51
C GLU A 7 11.66 -3.58 -8.28
N ALA A 8 12.43 -2.50 -8.12
CA ALA A 8 13.27 -2.29 -6.94
C ALA A 8 12.43 -2.18 -5.64
N CYS A 9 11.28 -1.51 -5.67
CA CYS A 9 10.37 -1.45 -4.53
C CYS A 9 9.80 -2.83 -4.15
N ARG A 10 9.46 -3.67 -5.14
CA ARG A 10 8.98 -5.04 -4.88
C ARG A 10 10.08 -5.92 -4.27
N ALA A 11 11.28 -5.88 -4.81
CA ALA A 11 12.42 -6.61 -4.26
C ALA A 11 12.73 -6.19 -2.81
N HIS A 12 12.68 -4.88 -2.53
CA HIS A 12 12.85 -4.36 -1.17
C HIS A 12 11.73 -4.83 -0.23
N ALA A 13 10.48 -4.83 -0.66
CA ALA A 13 9.37 -5.32 0.15
C ALA A 13 9.50 -6.83 0.45
N GLU A 14 9.90 -7.64 -0.54
CA GLU A 14 10.14 -9.08 -0.38
C GLU A 14 11.23 -9.38 0.65
N GLU A 15 12.35 -8.63 0.62
CA GLU A 15 13.44 -8.74 1.59
C GLU A 15 12.92 -8.57 3.03
N TYR A 16 12.16 -7.50 3.28
CA TYR A 16 11.65 -7.22 4.62
C TYR A 16 10.51 -8.13 5.05
N ILE A 17 9.69 -8.65 4.12
CA ILE A 17 8.69 -9.68 4.43
C ILE A 17 9.39 -10.95 4.95
N ALA A 18 10.47 -11.40 4.28
CA ALA A 18 11.22 -12.57 4.72
C ALA A 18 11.87 -12.36 6.09
N LEU A 19 12.47 -11.17 6.31
CA LEU A 19 13.08 -10.80 7.59
C LEU A 19 12.05 -10.79 8.72
N GLN A 20 10.92 -10.10 8.53
CA GLN A 20 9.87 -9.98 9.55
C GLN A 20 9.19 -11.33 9.82
N THR A 21 8.98 -12.15 8.79
CA THR A 21 8.46 -13.52 8.94
C THR A 21 9.36 -14.35 9.86
N THR A 22 10.68 -14.28 9.66
CA THR A 22 11.66 -14.96 10.52
C THR A 22 11.61 -14.43 11.96
N GLN A 23 11.51 -13.12 12.13
CA GLN A 23 11.43 -12.48 13.44
C GLN A 23 10.15 -12.86 14.20
N PHE A 24 8.99 -12.83 13.54
CA PHE A 24 7.72 -13.21 14.15
C PHE A 24 7.65 -14.71 14.46
N SER A 25 8.18 -15.55 13.57
CA SER A 25 8.33 -16.98 13.84
C SER A 25 9.21 -17.24 15.07
N ARG A 26 10.31 -16.50 15.22
CA ARG A 26 11.20 -16.57 16.40
C ARG A 26 10.50 -16.15 17.70
N LEU A 27 9.55 -15.22 17.63
CA LEU A 27 8.73 -14.81 18.78
C LEU A 27 7.64 -15.84 19.14
N GLY A 28 7.52 -16.93 18.37
CA GLY A 28 6.52 -17.98 18.61
C GLY A 28 5.13 -17.62 18.12
N ILE A 29 5.00 -16.62 17.23
CA ILE A 29 3.71 -16.26 16.64
C ILE A 29 3.30 -17.34 15.63
N LEU A 30 2.06 -17.82 15.78
CA LEU A 30 1.45 -18.78 14.88
C LEU A 30 0.86 -18.04 13.68
N GLY A 31 1.24 -18.46 12.47
CA GLY A 31 0.76 -17.88 11.23
C GLY A 31 1.06 -18.77 10.03
N THR A 32 0.36 -18.52 8.92
CA THR A 32 0.59 -19.17 7.63
C THR A 32 1.76 -18.49 6.93
N TRP A 33 2.97 -18.74 7.42
CA TRP A 33 4.21 -18.07 6.98
C TRP A 33 4.70 -18.50 5.59
N ASP A 34 4.26 -19.66 5.12
CA ASP A 34 4.50 -20.22 3.79
C ASP A 34 3.66 -19.52 2.70
N HIS A 35 2.47 -19.03 3.07
CA HIS A 35 1.56 -18.35 2.17
C HIS A 35 0.96 -17.08 2.81
N PRO A 36 1.79 -16.07 3.15
CA PRO A 36 1.29 -14.81 3.71
C PRO A 36 0.57 -14.00 2.63
N TYR A 37 -0.52 -13.33 3.00
CA TYR A 37 -1.13 -12.36 2.10
C TYR A 37 -0.21 -11.14 1.96
N THR A 38 -0.06 -10.62 0.75
CA THR A 38 0.68 -9.37 0.51
C THR A 38 -0.16 -8.42 -0.32
N SER A 39 -0.12 -7.13 0.00
CA SER A 39 -0.91 -6.12 -0.74
C SER A 39 -0.44 -5.94 -2.19
N MET A 40 0.76 -6.42 -2.51
CA MET A 40 1.36 -6.38 -3.84
C MET A 40 1.10 -7.66 -4.66
N GLU A 41 0.44 -8.67 -4.09
CA GLU A 41 0.00 -9.85 -4.83
C GLU A 41 -1.05 -9.45 -5.88
N PHE A 42 -0.95 -9.98 -7.09
CA PHE A 42 -1.85 -9.61 -8.19
C PHE A 42 -3.33 -9.92 -7.89
N THR A 43 -3.60 -10.95 -7.09
CA THR A 43 -4.96 -11.27 -6.64
C THR A 43 -5.52 -10.18 -5.73
N TYR A 44 -4.70 -9.69 -4.77
CA TYR A 44 -5.04 -8.60 -3.87
C TYR A 44 -5.26 -7.29 -4.64
N GLU A 45 -4.33 -6.92 -5.53
CA GLU A 45 -4.46 -5.74 -6.40
C GLU A 45 -5.73 -5.81 -7.26
N ALA A 46 -6.07 -6.99 -7.79
CA ALA A 46 -7.30 -7.19 -8.56
C ALA A 46 -8.56 -6.96 -7.70
N GLU A 47 -8.57 -7.40 -6.44
CA GLU A 47 -9.69 -7.13 -5.53
C GLU A 47 -9.85 -5.64 -5.21
N ILE A 48 -8.74 -4.89 -5.04
CA ILE A 48 -8.80 -3.43 -4.87
C ILE A 48 -9.54 -2.79 -6.05
N ILE A 49 -9.19 -3.19 -7.29
CA ILE A 49 -9.83 -2.64 -8.49
C ILE A 49 -11.31 -3.06 -8.58
N ARG A 50 -11.66 -4.29 -8.23
CA ARG A 50 -13.07 -4.74 -8.21
C ARG A 50 -13.91 -3.94 -7.21
N VAL A 51 -13.38 -3.68 -6.01
CA VAL A 51 -14.04 -2.86 -4.99
C VAL A 51 -14.18 -1.42 -5.49
N PHE A 52 -13.10 -0.82 -6.00
CA PHE A 52 -13.12 0.54 -6.53
C PHE A 52 -14.14 0.70 -7.66
N LYS A 53 -14.21 -0.26 -8.59
CA LYS A 53 -15.21 -0.30 -9.66
C LYS A 53 -16.64 -0.22 -9.10
N ARG A 54 -16.98 -1.02 -8.08
CA ARG A 54 -18.32 -0.98 -7.46
C ARG A 54 -18.62 0.39 -6.83
N LEU A 55 -17.62 1.04 -6.23
CA LEU A 55 -17.79 2.38 -5.65
C LEU A 55 -18.06 3.44 -6.72
N VAL A 56 -17.37 3.34 -7.87
CA VAL A 56 -17.61 4.20 -9.04
C VAL A 56 -19.01 3.95 -9.62
N GLU A 57 -19.40 2.70 -9.83
CA GLU A 57 -20.73 2.33 -10.34
C GLU A 57 -21.86 2.77 -9.40
N GLY A 58 -21.61 2.79 -8.09
CA GLY A 58 -22.54 3.29 -7.08
C GLY A 58 -22.61 4.82 -6.96
N GLY A 59 -21.79 5.58 -7.70
CA GLY A 59 -21.78 7.04 -7.67
C GLY A 59 -21.09 7.66 -6.44
N TYR A 60 -20.29 6.88 -5.69
CA TYR A 60 -19.57 7.36 -4.51
C TYR A 60 -18.22 8.02 -4.82
N VAL A 61 -17.72 7.88 -6.05
CA VAL A 61 -16.43 8.40 -6.49
C VAL A 61 -16.62 9.47 -7.54
N TYR A 62 -15.98 10.62 -7.35
CA TYR A 62 -15.97 11.71 -8.32
C TYR A 62 -14.56 12.31 -8.43
N ARG A 63 -14.34 13.09 -9.49
CA ARG A 63 -13.11 13.87 -9.69
C ARG A 63 -13.43 15.35 -9.65
N GLY A 64 -12.69 16.12 -8.86
CA GLY A 64 -12.83 17.57 -8.74
C GLY A 64 -11.53 18.24 -8.37
N LEU A 65 -11.56 19.57 -8.31
CA LEU A 65 -10.45 20.39 -7.82
C LEU A 65 -10.82 20.93 -6.44
N ARG A 66 -9.94 20.71 -5.47
CA ARG A 66 -10.02 21.22 -4.10
C ARG A 66 -8.58 21.54 -3.67
N PRO A 67 -8.33 22.61 -2.91
CA PRO A 67 -7.05 22.75 -2.21
C PRO A 67 -6.81 21.54 -1.31
N VAL A 68 -5.67 20.87 -1.49
CA VAL A 68 -5.28 19.67 -0.75
C VAL A 68 -3.93 19.87 -0.08
N LEU A 69 -3.68 19.10 0.98
CA LEU A 69 -2.39 19.06 1.64
C LEU A 69 -1.38 18.41 0.69
N TRP A 70 -0.26 19.09 0.44
CA TRP A 70 0.76 18.66 -0.52
C TRP A 70 2.10 18.49 0.18
N SER A 71 2.74 17.33 -0.01
CA SER A 71 4.10 17.09 0.47
C SER A 71 5.11 17.44 -0.63
N PRO A 72 5.97 18.47 -0.45
CA PRO A 72 7.04 18.78 -1.40
C PRO A 72 8.08 17.67 -1.50
N THR A 73 8.33 16.95 -0.40
CA THR A 73 9.30 15.86 -0.31
C THR A 73 8.83 14.63 -1.09
N SER A 74 7.59 14.19 -0.86
CA SER A 74 7.01 13.03 -1.54
C SER A 74 6.43 13.37 -2.92
N ARG A 75 6.27 14.66 -3.23
CA ARG A 75 5.71 15.19 -4.48
C ARG A 75 4.32 14.64 -4.80
N THR A 76 3.47 14.55 -3.79
CA THR A 76 2.10 14.06 -3.90
C THR A 76 1.17 14.74 -2.91
N ALA A 77 -0.13 14.69 -3.22
CA ALA A 77 -1.18 15.06 -2.27
C ALA A 77 -1.25 14.03 -1.15
N LEU A 78 -1.58 14.49 0.05
CA LEU A 78 -1.76 13.70 1.27
C LEU A 78 -3.22 13.72 1.70
N ALA A 79 -3.70 12.60 2.24
CA ALA A 79 -4.95 12.54 2.97
C ALA A 79 -4.79 13.19 4.35
N ASP A 80 -5.89 13.72 4.91
CA ASP A 80 -5.88 14.37 6.23
C ASP A 80 -5.34 13.44 7.34
N THR A 81 -5.53 12.11 7.19
CA THR A 81 -5.03 11.08 8.12
C THR A 81 -3.51 10.84 8.03
N GLU A 82 -2.85 11.28 6.97
CA GLU A 82 -1.39 11.16 6.80
C GLU A 82 -0.63 12.32 7.45
N ILE A 83 -1.34 13.35 7.94
CA ILE A 83 -0.74 14.53 8.56
C ILE A 83 -0.60 14.33 10.06
N VAL A 84 0.62 14.55 10.54
CA VAL A 84 0.94 14.58 11.96
C VAL A 84 1.44 15.98 12.30
N TYR A 85 0.73 16.66 13.20
CA TYR A 85 1.13 17.96 13.70
C TYR A 85 2.20 17.80 14.79
N GLN A 86 3.21 18.66 14.74
CA GLN A 86 4.26 18.78 15.75
C GLN A 86 4.36 20.26 16.10
N ASP A 87 4.49 20.55 17.41
CA ASP A 87 4.62 21.91 17.94
C ASP A 87 6.01 22.51 17.68
#